data_AF-A0A6P0N214-F1
#
_entry.id   AF-A0A6P0N214-F1
#
_cell.length_a   1.000
_cell.length_b   1.000
_cell.length_c   1.000
_cell.angle_alpha   90.00
_cell.angle_beta   90.00
_cell.angle_gamma   90.00
#
_symmetry.space_group_name_H-M   'P 1'
#
loop_
_entity.id
_entity.type
_entity.pdbx_description
1 polymer ?
#
loop_
_entity_poly.entity_id
_entity_poly.type
_entity_poly.pdbx_seq_one_letter_code
_entity_poly.pdbx_strand_id
1 'polypeptide(L)' 'MEQAFGGADFGRVKIHKRTEGDRRNGSIQARASTNGQDIFVHQGELKPGSSTI' A
#
# COMPACT_ATOMS: atom_id res chain seq x y z
N MET A 1 -13.49 7.90 1.14
CA MET A 1 -12.81 6.88 1.97
C MET A 1 -12.42 7.47 3.32
N GLU A 2 -11.67 8.56 3.39
CA GLU A 2 -11.23 9.25 4.63
C GLU A 2 -12.35 9.60 5.62
N GLN A 3 -13.49 10.10 5.13
CA GLN A 3 -14.66 10.39 5.97
C GLN A 3 -15.23 9.14 6.66
N ALA A 4 -15.10 7.95 6.05
CA ALA A 4 -15.53 6.69 6.67
C ALA A 4 -14.60 6.27 7.82
N PHE A 5 -13.40 6.84 7.89
CA PHE A 5 -12.42 6.64 8.96
C PHE A 5 -12.34 7.86 9.89
N GLY A 6 -13.43 8.61 10.05
CA GLY A 6 -13.50 9.74 10.99
C GLY A 6 -12.72 10.99 10.57
N GLY A 7 -12.48 11.16 9.26
CA GLY A 7 -11.70 12.29 8.75
C GLY A 7 -10.18 12.07 8.83
N ALA A 8 -9.73 10.82 8.88
CA ALA A 8 -8.31 10.50 8.77
C ALA A 8 -7.72 11.02 7.45
N ASP A 9 -6.51 11.59 7.50
CA ASP A 9 -5.78 12.10 6.34
C ASP A 9 -4.94 10.98 5.72
N PHE A 10 -5.33 10.52 4.54
CA PHE A 10 -4.59 9.55 3.74
C PHE A 10 -3.70 10.20 2.67
N GLY A 11 -3.68 11.53 2.56
CA GLY A 11 -2.85 12.27 1.62
C GLY A 11 -1.35 12.11 1.85
N ARG A 12 -0.96 11.67 3.06
CA ARG A 12 0.43 11.35 3.43
C ARG A 12 0.80 9.88 3.24
N VAL A 13 -0.17 9.03 2.90
CA VAL A 13 0.06 7.60 2.74
C VAL A 13 0.85 7.34 1.45
N LYS A 14 1.95 6.59 1.57
CA LYS A 14 2.82 6.25 0.45
C LYS A 14 2.73 4.77 0.13
N ILE A 15 2.68 4.44 -1.15
CA ILE A 15 2.61 3.05 -1.63
C ILE A 15 3.92 2.67 -2.30
N HIS A 16 4.61 1.67 -1.73
CA HIS A 16 5.85 1.09 -2.22
C HIS A 16 5.57 -0.25 -2.91
N LYS A 17 5.66 -0.27 -4.23
CA LYS A 17 5.36 -1.44 -5.09
C LYS A 17 6.60 -2.11 -5.71
N ARG A 18 7.80 -1.67 -5.32
CA ARG A 18 9.09 -2.11 -5.89
C ARG A 18 9.77 -3.10 -4.95
N THR A 19 11.02 -3.45 -5.26
CA THR A 19 11.91 -4.41 -4.56
C THR A 19 11.83 -4.40 -3.03
N GLU A 20 11.56 -3.26 -2.40
CA GLU A 20 11.38 -3.18 -0.95
C GLU A 20 10.09 -3.88 -0.46
N GLY A 21 8.99 -3.73 -1.18
CA GLY A 21 7.72 -4.39 -0.85
C GLY A 21 7.79 -5.90 -1.04
N ASP A 22 8.39 -6.33 -2.16
CA ASP A 22 8.60 -7.75 -2.46
C ASP A 22 9.50 -8.47 -1.45
N ARG A 23 10.63 -7.86 -1.04
CA ARG A 23 11.53 -8.44 -0.03
C ARG A 23 10.85 -8.56 1.33
N ARG A 24 10.16 -7.50 1.76
CA ARG A 24 9.53 -7.44 3.08
C ARG A 24 8.36 -8.41 3.17
N ASN A 25 7.48 -8.42 2.17
CA ASN A 25 6.32 -9.29 2.14
C ASN A 25 6.71 -10.76 1.88
N GLY A 26 7.72 -11.02 1.04
CA GLY A 26 8.26 -12.37 0.82
C GLY A 26 8.82 -13.01 2.10
N SER A 27 9.40 -12.20 3.00
CA SER A 27 9.93 -12.70 4.28
C SER A 27 8.84 -13.14 5.27
N ILE A 28 7.61 -12.63 5.13
CA ILE A 28 6.48 -12.95 6.02
C ILE A 28 5.33 -13.65 5.28
N GLN A 29 5.55 -14.05 4.02
CA GLN A 29 4.53 -14.64 3.14
C GLN A 29 3.22 -13.81 3.08
N ALA A 30 3.32 -12.49 3.24
CA ALA A 30 2.17 -11.59 3.17
C ALA A 30 1.96 -11.09 1.74
N ARG A 31 0.75 -10.65 1.44
CA ARG A 31 0.42 -10.02 0.15
C ARG A 31 0.68 -8.51 0.15
N ALA A 32 0.33 -7.90 1.27
CA ALA A 32 0.57 -6.51 1.60
C ALA A 32 0.93 -6.38 3.07
N SER A 33 1.78 -5.42 3.42
CA SER A 33 2.04 -5.03 4.80
C SER A 33 2.01 -3.51 4.93
N THR A 34 1.68 -3.03 6.12
CA THR A 34 1.67 -1.60 6.45
C THR A 34 2.70 -1.32 7.54
N ASN A 35 3.38 -0.18 7.44
CA ASN A 35 4.25 0.34 8.47
C ASN A 35 3.98 1.84 8.60
N GLY A 36 3.25 2.24 9.63
CA GLY A 36 2.83 3.63 9.82
C GLY A 36 1.98 4.12 8.65
N GLN A 37 2.52 5.08 7.88
CA GLN A 37 1.87 5.68 6.70
C GLN A 37 2.33 5.03 5.39
N ASP A 38 3.17 4.01 5.44
CA ASP A 38 3.73 3.35 4.28
C ASP A 38 3.07 1.99 4.05
N ILE A 39 2.67 1.73 2.81
CA ILE A 39 2.06 0.48 2.37
C ILE A 39 3.01 -0.23 1.42
N PHE A 40 3.36 -1.47 1.74
CA PHE A 40 4.24 -2.34 0.97
C PHE A 40 3.42 -3.45 0.31
N VAL A 41 3.41 -3.48 -1.02
CA VAL A 41 2.61 -4.44 -1.80
C VAL A 41 3.51 -5.19 -2.76
N HIS A 42 3.25 -6.48 -2.94
CA HIS A 42 3.89 -7.25 -4.00
C HIS A 42 3.55 -6.69 -5.39
N GLN A 43 4.53 -6.75 -6.29
CA GLN A 43 4.33 -6.36 -7.67
C GLN A 43 3.20 -7.20 -8.31
N GLY A 44 2.17 -6.52 -8.83
CA GLY A 44 1.03 -7.16 -9.49
C GLY A 44 -0.19 -7.46 -8.60
N GLU A 45 -0.07 -7.38 -7.27
CA GLU A 45 -1.22 -7.55 -6.36
C GLU A 45 -2.04 -6.27 -6.20
N LEU A 46 -1.39 -5.11 -6.31
CA LEU A 46 -2.12 -3.84 -6.35
C LEU A 46 -2.70 -3.62 -7.75
N LYS A 47 -4.02 -3.78 -7.86
CA LYS A 47 -4.80 -3.26 -8.98
C LYS A 47 -5.32 -1.87 -8.60
N PRO A 48 -4.62 -0.77 -8.95
CA PRO A 48 -5.18 0.54 -8.71
C PRO A 48 -6.52 0.62 -9.48
N GLY A 49 -7.62 0.82 -8.76
CA GLY A 49 -8.95 1.05 -9.36
C GLY A 49 -9.06 2.36 -10.12
N SER A 50 -7.93 3.02 -10.39
CA SER A 50 -7.80 4.23 -11.17
C SER A 50 -6.57 4.10 -12.07
N SER A 51 -6.81 3.72 -13.32
CA SER A 51 -5.95 4.15 -14.41
C SER A 51 -6.38 5.56 -14.79
N THR A 52 -5.41 6.48 -14.89
CA THR A 52 -5.47 7.75 -15.63
C THR A 52 -6.12 8.95 -14.92
N ILE A 53 -5.34 10.03 -14.73
CA ILE A 53 -5.27 11.20 -15.63
C ILE A 53 -3.82 11.71 -15.69
#